data_AF-A0A821NP93-F1
#
_entry.id   AF-A0A821NP93-F1
#
_cell.length_a   1.000
_cell.length_b   1.000
_cell.length_c   1.000
_cell.angle_alpha   90.00
_cell.angle_beta   90.00
_cell.angle_gamma   90.00
#
_symmetry.space_group_name_H-M   'P 1'
#
loop_
_entity.id
_entity.type
_entity.pdbx_description
1 polymer ?
#
loop_
_entity_poly.entity_id
_entity_poly.type
_entity_poly.pdbx_seq_one_letter_code
_entity_poly.pdbx_strand_id
1 'polypeptide(L)'
;MLNVNTTVSKQVLQQIPSPTVDNEELSRQDAVPTLDEVVKAIGQIKNKKAPGKDDLPAELLKAGGHYVAEWLHAIIRDVWEQEVM
;
A
#
# COMPACT_ATOMS: atom_id res chain seq x y z
N MET A 1 29.35 -11.85 -15.13
CA MET A 1 28.25 -10.86 -15.09
C MET A 1 28.53 -9.90 -13.94
N LEU A 2 28.51 -8.59 -14.17
CA LEU A 2 29.03 -7.59 -13.24
C LEU A 2 27.93 -7.05 -12.32
N ASN A 3 27.77 -7.66 -11.14
CA ASN A 3 27.12 -7.00 -10.02
C ASN A 3 28.16 -6.06 -9.38
N VAL A 4 28.18 -4.80 -9.79
CA VAL A 4 29.14 -3.79 -9.31
C VAL A 4 28.51 -2.99 -8.18
N ASN A 5 29.19 -2.92 -7.03
CA ASN A 5 28.85 -2.01 -5.92
C ASN A 5 29.16 -0.56 -6.32
N THR A 6 28.40 0.00 -7.25
CA THR A 6 28.52 1.40 -7.63
C THR A 6 27.75 2.25 -6.64
N THR A 7 28.43 3.23 -6.05
CA THR A 7 27.81 4.26 -5.22
C THR A 7 27.12 5.27 -6.13
N VAL A 8 25.79 5.35 -6.07
CA VAL A 8 25.02 6.33 -6.83
C VAL A 8 25.23 7.71 -6.22
N SER A 9 25.82 8.64 -6.98
CA SER A 9 25.99 10.03 -6.56
C SER A 9 24.65 10.73 -6.39
N LYS A 10 24.47 11.48 -5.30
CA LYS A 10 23.24 12.27 -5.03
C LYS A 10 22.88 13.21 -6.18
N GLN A 11 23.87 13.73 -6.88
CA GLN A 11 23.70 14.57 -8.08
C GLN A 11 22.90 13.88 -9.18
N VAL A 12 23.06 12.56 -9.36
CA VAL A 12 22.37 11.76 -10.38
C VAL A 12 20.93 11.50 -9.97
N LEU A 13 20.68 11.29 -8.67
CA LEU A 13 19.32 11.14 -8.13
C LEU A 13 18.49 12.41 -8.34
N GLN A 14 19.10 13.59 -8.25
CA GLN A 14 18.44 14.87 -8.49
C GLN A 14 18.06 15.12 -9.97
N GLN A 15 18.60 14.35 -10.90
CA GLN A 15 18.25 14.43 -12.32
C GLN A 15 17.04 13.57 -12.69
N ILE A 16 16.54 12.74 -11.76
CA ILE A 16 15.33 11.97 -11.97
C ILE A 16 14.15 12.95 -11.91
N PRO A 17 13.32 13.03 -12.97
CA PRO A 17 12.15 13.88 -12.95
C PRO A 17 11.23 13.45 -11.80
N SER A 18 11.03 14.35 -10.84
CA SER A 18 10.04 14.17 -9.79
C SER A 18 8.66 14.36 -10.41
N PRO A 19 7.69 13.47 -10.14
CA PRO A 19 6.33 13.69 -10.62
C PRO A 19 5.83 15.03 -10.06
N THR A 20 5.29 15.88 -10.92
CA THR A 20 4.58 17.10 -10.53
C THR A 20 3.22 16.68 -9.99
N VAL A 21 3.21 16.11 -8.78
CA VAL A 21 1.97 15.91 -8.03
C VAL A 21 1.58 17.24 -7.40
N ASP A 22 0.35 17.67 -7.66
CA ASP A 22 -0.20 18.85 -7.01
C ASP A 22 -0.30 18.63 -5.50
N ASN A 23 -0.20 19.72 -4.70
CA ASN A 23 -0.21 19.64 -3.23
C ASN A 23 -1.45 18.91 -2.68
N GLU A 24 -2.58 18.94 -3.41
CA GLU A 24 -3.80 18.23 -3.04
C GLU A 24 -3.66 16.70 -3.15
N GLU A 25 -2.95 16.21 -4.16
CA GLU A 25 -2.70 14.77 -4.33
C GLU A 25 -1.73 14.26 -3.26
N LEU A 26 -0.71 15.07 -2.94
CA LEU A 26 0.23 14.75 -1.87
C LEU A 26 -0.50 14.64 -0.52
N SER A 27 -1.34 15.62 -0.20
CA SER A 27 -2.18 15.59 1.01
C SER A 27 -3.12 14.38 1.06
N ARG A 28 -3.65 13.94 -0.09
CA ARG A 28 -4.48 12.72 -0.17
C ARG A 28 -3.68 11.46 0.14
N GLN A 29 -2.42 11.38 -0.31
CA GLN A 29 -1.56 10.22 -0.07
C GLN A 29 -1.11 10.11 1.38
N ASP A 30 -0.90 11.24 2.05
CA ASP A 30 -0.54 11.29 3.48
C ASP A 30 -1.76 11.11 4.41
N ALA A 31 -2.98 11.12 3.87
CA ALA A 31 -4.20 10.95 4.65
C ALA A 31 -4.38 9.50 5.11
N VAL A 32 -4.98 9.34 6.30
CA VAL A 32 -5.37 8.02 6.83
C VAL A 32 -6.31 7.33 5.83
N PRO A 33 -6.05 6.07 5.48
CA PRO A 33 -6.91 5.31 4.58
C PRO A 33 -8.35 5.25 5.09
N THR A 34 -9.30 5.46 4.19
CA THR A 34 -10.74 5.38 4.49
C THR A 34 -11.27 3.95 4.37
N LEU A 35 -12.40 3.67 5.02
CA LEU A 35 -13.04 2.34 4.94
C LEU A 35 -13.45 2.00 3.51
N ASP A 36 -13.92 2.97 2.73
CA ASP A 36 -14.31 2.77 1.33
C ASP A 36 -13.12 2.38 0.44
N GLU A 37 -11.94 2.97 0.68
CA GLU A 37 -10.70 2.59 0.01
C GLU A 37 -10.31 1.15 0.34
N VAL A 38 -10.44 0.72 1.60
CA VAL A 38 -10.17 -0.65 2.02
C VAL A 38 -11.15 -1.63 1.35
N VAL A 39 -12.44 -1.30 1.31
CA VAL A 39 -13.46 -2.12 0.63
C VAL A 39 -13.15 -2.24 -0.87
N LYS A 40 -12.82 -1.13 -1.53
CA LYS A 40 -12.42 -1.12 -2.94
C LYS A 40 -11.16 -1.96 -3.16
N ALA A 41 -10.16 -1.83 -2.29
CA ALA A 41 -8.92 -2.58 -2.38
C ALA A 41 -9.17 -4.08 -2.27
N ILE A 42 -9.97 -4.54 -1.28
CA ILE A 42 -10.37 -5.95 -1.13
C ILE A 42 -11.04 -6.46 -2.42
N GLY A 43 -11.93 -5.66 -3.04
CA GLY A 43 -12.58 -6.00 -4.30
C GLY A 43 -11.61 -6.18 -5.47
N GLN A 44 -10.55 -5.36 -5.53
CA GLN A 44 -9.54 -5.37 -6.60
C GLN A 44 -8.51 -6.51 -6.49
N ILE A 45 -8.42 -7.20 -5.36
CA ILE A 45 -7.50 -8.34 -5.20
C ILE A 45 -7.83 -9.41 -6.24
N LYS A 46 -6.84 -9.98 -6.92
CA LYS A 46 -7.07 -11.04 -7.90
C LYS A 46 -7.33 -12.38 -7.20
N ASN A 47 -8.39 -13.07 -7.61
CA ASN A 47 -8.71 -14.42 -7.14
C ASN A 47 -7.72 -15.45 -7.71
N LYS A 48 -7.66 -16.64 -7.10
CA LYS A 48 -6.84 -17.79 -7.50
C LYS A 48 -5.33 -17.50 -7.47
N LYS A 49 -4.93 -16.47 -6.73
CA LYS A 49 -3.53 -16.27 -6.37
C LYS A 49 -3.17 -17.25 -5.26
N ALA A 50 -1.95 -17.77 -5.30
CA ALA A 50 -1.43 -18.55 -4.19
C ALA A 50 -1.50 -17.68 -2.91
N PRO A 51 -1.97 -18.24 -1.79
CA PRO A 51 -1.96 -17.51 -0.53
C PRO A 51 -0.53 -17.15 -0.13
N GLY A 52 -0.40 -16.08 0.65
CA GLY A 52 0.88 -15.69 1.23
C GLY A 52 1.35 -16.65 2.31
N LYS A 53 2.37 -16.24 3.08
CA LYS A 53 2.87 -17.00 4.24
C LYS A 53 1.79 -17.25 5.30
N ASP A 54 0.78 -16.39 5.34
CA ASP A 54 -0.32 -16.46 6.30
C ASP A 54 -1.41 -17.47 5.88
N ASP A 55 -1.22 -18.18 4.74
CA ASP A 55 -2.17 -19.14 4.16
C ASP A 55 -3.57 -18.56 3.88
N LEU A 56 -3.71 -17.23 3.88
CA LEU A 56 -4.95 -16.51 3.64
C LEU A 56 -5.15 -16.27 2.13
N PRO A 57 -6.19 -16.88 1.51
CA PRO A 57 -6.51 -16.62 0.11
C PRO A 57 -7.31 -15.34 -0.06
N ALA A 58 -7.19 -14.71 -1.24
CA ALA A 58 -7.93 -13.50 -1.59
C ALA A 58 -9.45 -13.68 -1.48
N GLU A 59 -9.93 -14.88 -1.80
CA GLU A 59 -11.33 -15.27 -1.73
C GLU A 59 -11.90 -15.17 -0.32
N LEU A 60 -11.10 -15.49 0.71
CA LEU A 60 -11.55 -15.44 2.10
C LEU A 60 -11.72 -13.98 2.54
N LEU A 61 -10.79 -13.10 2.15
CA LEU A 61 -10.89 -11.66 2.42
C LEU A 61 -12.14 -11.07 1.77
N LYS A 62 -12.46 -11.50 0.55
CA LYS A 62 -13.67 -11.07 -0.16
C LYS A 62 -14.96 -11.65 0.43
N ALA A 63 -14.94 -12.92 0.84
CA ALA A 63 -16.10 -13.59 1.43
C ALA A 63 -16.46 -13.00 2.80
N GLY A 64 -15.48 -12.46 3.53
CA GLY A 64 -15.69 -11.81 4.82
C GLY A 64 -16.49 -10.52 4.78
N GLY A 65 -16.71 -9.95 3.59
CA GLY A 65 -17.59 -8.79 3.39
C GLY A 65 -17.21 -7.59 4.24
N HIS A 66 -18.23 -6.90 4.77
CA HIS A 66 -18.04 -5.64 5.50
C HIS A 66 -17.25 -5.82 6.81
N TYR A 67 -17.50 -6.90 7.54
CA TYR A 67 -16.84 -7.14 8.83
C TYR A 67 -15.31 -7.26 8.69
N VAL A 68 -14.84 -8.00 7.68
CA VAL A 68 -13.40 -8.11 7.41
C VAL A 68 -12.83 -6.78 6.93
N ALA A 69 -13.59 -5.99 6.17
CA ALA A 69 -13.15 -4.67 5.75
C ALA A 69 -13.00 -3.70 6.94
N GLU A 70 -13.94 -3.69 7.89
CA GLU A 70 -13.84 -2.88 9.12
C GLU A 70 -12.66 -3.29 9.99
N TRP A 71 -12.47 -4.61 10.18
CA TRP A 71 -11.35 -5.14 10.94
C TRP A 71 -10.00 -4.77 10.30
N LEU A 72 -9.89 -4.93 8.97
CA LEU A 72 -8.66 -4.59 8.24
C LEU A 72 -8.41 -3.08 8.25
N HIS A 73 -9.46 -2.26 8.14
CA HIS A 73 -9.37 -0.80 8.25
C HIS A 73 -8.82 -0.36 9.60
N ALA A 74 -9.27 -0.97 10.70
CA ALA A 74 -8.75 -0.68 12.03
C ALA A 74 -7.25 -0.97 12.15
N ILE A 75 -6.78 -2.10 11.60
CA ILE A 75 -5.35 -2.47 11.62
C ILE A 75 -4.53 -1.51 10.74
N ILE A 76 -4.99 -1.24 9.51
CA ILE A 76 -4.30 -0.33 8.59
C ILE A 76 -4.18 1.06 9.20
N ARG A 77 -5.26 1.56 9.84
CA ARG A 77 -5.24 2.84 10.53
C ARG A 77 -4.22 2.85 11.66
N ASP A 78 -4.20 1.81 12.48
CA ASP A 78 -3.24 1.72 13.60
C ASP A 78 -1.81 1.77 13.08
N VAL A 79 -1.47 0.95 12.08
CA VAL A 79 -0.13 0.97 11.46
C VAL A 79 0.21 2.35 10.89
N TRP A 80 -0.74 2.99 10.20
CA TRP A 80 -0.55 4.32 9.62
C TRP A 80 -0.28 5.39 10.67
N GLU A 81 -0.98 5.34 11.81
CA GLU A 81 -0.79 6.29 12.91
C GLU A 81 0.53 6.04 13.67
N GLN A 82 0.97 4.77 13.78
CA GLN A 82 2.23 4.42 14.45
C GLN A 82 3.47 4.75 13.61
N GLU A 83 3.40 4.75 12.28
CA GLU A 83 4.54 5.02 11.39
C GLU A 83 5.01 6.48 11.43
N VAL A 84 4.18 7.39 11.96
CA VAL A 84 4.48 8.84 12.08
C VAL A 84 5.35 9.15 13.32
N MET A 85 5.61 8.18 14.22
CA MET A 85 6.42 8.38 15.44
C MET A 85 7.93 8.20 15.23
#